data_AF-A0A5J4N4Y9-F1
#
_entry.id   AF-A0A5J4N4Y9-F1
#
_cell.length_a   1.000
_cell.length_b   1.000
_cell.length_c   1.000
_cell.angle_alpha   90.00
_cell.angle_beta   90.00
_cell.angle_gamma   90.00
#
_symmetry.space_group_name_H-M   'P 1'
#
loop_
_entity.id
_entity.type
_entity.pdbx_description
1 polymer ?
#
loop_
_entity_poly.entity_id
_entity_poly.type
_entity_poly.pdbx_seq_one_letter_code
_entity_poly.pdbx_strand_id
1 'polypeptide(L)'
;MTSPSDRTIQATNDDATSSKAHAVKRGYWKDAYMHYFCPIPVHKSPEINRGYFVRTQAFKAITLSFIKSTNGNCQIVNLGAGSDTLYFQLRDSGTVPRKFVEVDLEHNVHRKISIIRRHKLLGDIGQRSDEVMQDCLRYSQDGDVNLLPVGRLTDLDYVDGKVLLFDTCTNNVRRYFAFC
;
A
#
# COMPACT_ATOMS: atom_id res chain seq x y z
N MET A 1 19.55 13.60 -9.50
CA MET A 1 19.25 13.10 -10.86
C MET A 1 18.75 11.68 -10.71
N THR A 2 17.53 11.35 -11.15
CA THR A 2 16.98 9.98 -11.11
C THR A 2 17.83 9.07 -11.98
N SER A 3 18.32 7.96 -11.42
CA SER A 3 19.09 6.97 -12.18
C SER A 3 18.19 6.31 -13.26
N PRO A 4 18.77 5.75 -14.34
CA PRO A 4 18.01 5.01 -15.35
C PRO A 4 17.18 3.87 -14.77
N SER A 5 17.66 3.23 -13.69
CA SER A 5 16.91 2.21 -12.95
C SER A 5 15.66 2.76 -12.27
N ASP A 6 15.71 3.98 -11.72
CA ASP A 6 14.55 4.57 -11.02
C ASP A 6 13.40 4.86 -11.98
N ARG A 7 13.72 5.25 -13.22
CA ARG A 7 12.69 5.48 -14.27
C ARG A 7 11.99 4.19 -14.68
N THR A 8 12.74 3.09 -14.81
CA THR A 8 12.17 1.78 -15.13
C THR A 8 11.25 1.28 -14.02
N ILE A 9 11.63 1.50 -12.76
CA ILE A 9 10.81 1.10 -11.61
C ILE A 9 9.52 1.95 -11.53
N GLN A 10 9.62 3.27 -11.76
CA GLN A 10 8.47 4.16 -11.88
C GLN A 10 7.49 3.72 -12.97
N ALA A 11 8.02 3.39 -14.15
CA ALA A 11 7.20 2.91 -15.27
C ALA A 11 6.45 1.62 -14.92
N THR A 12 7.06 0.73 -14.13
CA THR A 12 6.44 -0.53 -13.70
C THR A 12 5.26 -0.29 -12.75
N ASN A 13 5.42 0.60 -11.76
CA ASN A 13 4.30 1.00 -10.88
C ASN A 13 3.16 1.64 -11.68
N ASP A 14 3.49 2.53 -12.62
CA ASP A 14 2.48 3.24 -13.41
C ASP A 14 1.72 2.28 -14.34
N ASP A 15 2.40 1.31 -14.96
CA ASP A 15 1.75 0.28 -15.78
C ASP A 15 0.84 -0.62 -14.95
N ALA A 16 1.29 -1.03 -13.76
CA ALA A 16 0.48 -1.84 -12.84
C ALA A 16 -0.75 -1.07 -12.33
N THR A 17 -0.59 0.21 -12.00
CA THR A 17 -1.69 1.07 -11.55
C THR A 17 -2.70 1.28 -12.68
N SER A 18 -2.22 1.55 -13.90
CA SER A 18 -3.05 1.66 -15.10
C SER A 18 -3.82 0.36 -15.39
N SER A 19 -3.17 -0.79 -15.23
CA SER A 19 -3.80 -2.10 -15.43
C SER A 19 -4.89 -2.40 -14.40
N LYS A 20 -4.64 -2.10 -13.12
CA LYS A 20 -5.65 -2.20 -12.06
C LYS A 20 -6.83 -1.26 -12.34
N ALA A 21 -6.57 0.00 -12.65
CA ALA A 21 -7.60 0.99 -12.94
C ALA A 21 -8.44 0.64 -14.18
N HIS A 22 -7.81 0.10 -15.23
CA HIS A 22 -8.55 -0.39 -16.39
C HIS A 22 -9.50 -1.54 -16.00
N ALA A 23 -9.01 -2.53 -15.26
CA ALA A 23 -9.83 -3.67 -14.84
C ALA A 23 -10.99 -3.27 -13.91
N VAL A 24 -10.77 -2.33 -12.98
CA VAL A 24 -11.84 -1.71 -12.16
C VAL A 24 -12.87 -1.01 -13.04
N LYS A 25 -12.42 -0.18 -13.99
CA LYS A 25 -13.30 0.53 -14.93
C LYS A 25 -14.14 -0.43 -15.78
N ARG A 26 -13.60 -1.61 -16.10
CA ARG A 26 -14.31 -2.68 -16.83
C ARG A 26 -15.22 -3.54 -15.94
N GLY A 27 -15.27 -3.28 -14.63
CA GLY A 27 -16.19 -3.94 -13.70
C GLY A 27 -15.69 -5.29 -13.17
N TYR A 28 -14.40 -5.61 -13.30
CA TYR A 28 -13.86 -6.86 -12.75
C TYR A 28 -13.98 -6.91 -11.22
N TRP A 29 -13.82 -5.77 -10.53
CA TRP A 29 -14.15 -5.62 -9.11
C TRP A 29 -14.51 -4.16 -8.81
N LYS A 30 -15.06 -3.92 -7.60
CA LYS A 30 -15.38 -2.58 -7.12
C LYS A 30 -14.24 -2.03 -6.28
N ASP A 31 -13.79 -0.82 -6.61
CA ASP A 31 -12.78 -0.07 -5.88
C ASP A 31 -13.08 1.42 -6.00
N ALA A 32 -13.50 2.04 -4.89
CA ALA A 32 -13.86 3.45 -4.85
C ALA A 32 -12.64 4.38 -4.91
N TYR A 33 -11.42 3.87 -4.78
CA TYR A 33 -10.21 4.67 -4.59
C TYR A 33 -9.28 4.67 -5.80
N MET A 34 -9.29 3.59 -6.60
CA MET A 34 -8.37 3.40 -7.72
C MET A 34 -8.35 4.58 -8.71
N HIS A 35 -9.50 5.22 -8.92
CA HIS A 35 -9.64 6.36 -9.83
C HIS A 35 -8.85 7.61 -9.39
N TYR A 36 -8.54 7.79 -8.10
CA TYR A 36 -7.67 8.88 -7.63
C TYR A 36 -6.21 8.67 -8.00
N PHE A 37 -5.79 7.41 -8.12
CA PHE A 37 -4.41 7.03 -8.44
C PHE A 37 -4.17 6.92 -9.96
N CYS A 38 -5.20 6.54 -10.73
CA CYS A 38 -5.18 6.57 -12.18
C CYS A 38 -6.58 6.91 -12.74
N PRO A 39 -6.87 8.21 -12.96
CA PRO A 39 -8.16 8.65 -13.49
C PRO A 39 -8.42 8.19 -14.94
N ILE A 40 -7.34 8.11 -15.74
CA ILE A 40 -7.39 7.76 -17.16
C ILE A 40 -6.50 6.53 -17.38
N PRO A 41 -7.04 5.31 -17.22
CA PRO A 41 -6.29 4.10 -17.46
C PRO A 41 -6.10 3.83 -18.96
N VAL A 42 -4.95 3.24 -19.29
CA VAL A 42 -4.65 2.74 -20.64
C VAL A 42 -5.42 1.44 -20.87
N HIS A 43 -5.89 1.22 -22.10
CA HIS A 43 -6.55 -0.01 -22.47
C HIS A 43 -5.65 -1.24 -22.21
N LYS A 44 -6.22 -2.29 -21.62
CA LYS A 44 -5.55 -3.58 -21.40
C LYS A 44 -6.42 -4.73 -21.92
N SER A 45 -5.77 -5.76 -22.45
CA SER A 45 -6.47 -6.94 -22.99
C SER A 45 -7.27 -7.66 -21.89
N PRO A 46 -8.32 -8.43 -22.26
CA PRO A 46 -9.11 -9.19 -21.29
C PRO A 46 -8.29 -10.16 -20.44
N GLU A 47 -7.22 -10.74 -20.99
CA GLU A 47 -6.30 -11.66 -20.32
C GLU A 47 -5.52 -10.93 -19.21
N ILE A 48 -5.02 -9.74 -19.51
CA ILE A 48 -4.33 -8.89 -18.52
C ILE A 48 -5.30 -8.48 -17.41
N ASN A 49 -6.52 -8.03 -17.74
CA ASN A 49 -7.51 -7.66 -16.74
C ASN A 49 -7.89 -8.86 -15.83
N ARG A 50 -8.02 -10.06 -16.40
CA ARG A 50 -8.24 -11.31 -15.64
C ARG A 50 -7.08 -11.61 -14.69
N GLY A 51 -5.85 -11.47 -15.16
CA GLY A 51 -4.66 -11.67 -14.32
C GLY A 51 -4.64 -10.73 -13.11
N TYR A 52 -4.89 -9.44 -13.33
CA TYR A 52 -4.96 -8.47 -12.23
C TYR A 52 -6.15 -8.71 -11.30
N PHE A 53 -7.31 -9.10 -11.82
CA PHE A 53 -8.46 -9.49 -11.00
C PHE A 53 -8.10 -10.64 -10.06
N VAL A 54 -7.56 -11.74 -10.58
CA VAL A 54 -7.19 -12.90 -9.77
C VAL A 54 -6.14 -12.51 -8.72
N ARG A 55 -5.09 -11.78 -9.12
CA ARG A 55 -4.05 -11.31 -8.19
C ARG A 55 -4.64 -10.47 -7.06
N THR A 56 -5.41 -9.44 -7.39
CA THR A 56 -5.97 -8.51 -6.41
C THR A 56 -6.98 -9.20 -5.49
N GLN A 57 -7.87 -10.04 -6.01
CA GLN A 57 -8.85 -10.75 -5.19
C GLN A 57 -8.21 -11.82 -4.31
N ALA A 58 -7.18 -12.52 -4.80
CA ALA A 58 -6.47 -13.53 -4.02
C ALA A 58 -5.81 -12.90 -2.79
N PHE A 59 -5.00 -11.86 -2.97
CA PHE A 59 -4.36 -11.20 -1.82
C PHE A 59 -5.37 -10.58 -0.86
N LYS A 60 -6.42 -9.92 -1.38
CA LYS A 60 -7.51 -9.41 -0.55
C LYS A 60 -8.15 -10.52 0.30
N ALA A 61 -8.45 -11.67 -0.30
CA ALA A 61 -9.06 -12.80 0.40
C ALA A 61 -8.14 -13.36 1.49
N ILE A 62 -6.85 -13.53 1.20
CA ILE A 62 -5.86 -14.01 2.18
C ILE A 62 -5.72 -13.01 3.33
N THR A 63 -5.60 -11.71 3.04
CA THR A 63 -5.53 -10.66 4.06
C THR A 63 -6.76 -10.66 4.95
N LEU A 64 -7.97 -10.70 4.36
CA LEU A 64 -9.22 -10.77 5.12
C LEU A 64 -9.29 -12.03 5.99
N SER A 65 -8.89 -13.18 5.45
CA SER A 65 -8.85 -14.44 6.19
C SER A 65 -7.93 -14.36 7.40
N PHE A 66 -6.75 -13.75 7.23
CA PHE A 66 -5.77 -13.57 8.30
C PHE A 66 -6.24 -12.57 9.37
N ILE A 67 -6.85 -11.45 8.97
CA ILE A 67 -7.43 -10.49 9.92
C ILE A 67 -8.53 -11.17 10.75
N LYS A 68 -9.40 -11.95 10.09
CA LYS A 68 -10.48 -12.69 10.77
C LYS A 68 -9.96 -13.75 11.72
N SER A 69 -8.96 -14.55 11.32
CA SER A 69 -8.40 -15.61 12.18
C SER A 69 -7.66 -15.09 13.41
N THR A 70 -7.32 -13.80 13.41
CA THR A 70 -6.63 -13.13 14.52
C THR A 70 -7.52 -12.14 15.28
N ASN A 71 -8.81 -12.08 14.95
CA ASN A 71 -9.78 -11.11 15.48
C ASN A 71 -9.25 -9.66 15.39
N GLY A 72 -8.61 -9.31 14.27
CA GLY A 72 -8.01 -7.99 14.05
C GLY A 72 -6.69 -7.75 14.80
N ASN A 73 -6.29 -8.62 15.73
CA ASN A 73 -5.04 -8.49 16.48
C ASN A 73 -3.83 -9.02 15.68
N CYS A 74 -3.58 -8.39 14.53
CA CYS A 74 -2.47 -8.71 13.65
C CYS A 74 -1.88 -7.45 13.00
N GLN A 75 -0.74 -7.62 12.35
CA GLN A 75 -0.12 -6.59 11.54
C GLN A 75 -0.02 -7.07 10.08
N ILE A 76 -0.33 -6.19 9.15
CA ILE A 76 -0.22 -6.44 7.71
C ILE A 76 0.90 -5.56 7.15
N VAL A 77 1.78 -6.13 6.33
CA VAL A 77 2.88 -5.42 5.68
C VAL A 77 2.80 -5.64 4.16
N ASN A 78 2.45 -4.61 3.40
CA ASN A 78 2.41 -4.62 1.94
C ASN A 78 3.74 -4.08 1.39
N LEU A 79 4.55 -4.96 0.81
CA LEU A 79 5.89 -4.67 0.30
C LEU A 79 5.82 -4.36 -1.19
N GLY A 80 6.33 -3.20 -1.61
CA GLY A 80 6.12 -2.71 -2.97
C GLY A 80 4.65 -2.34 -3.21
N ALA A 81 4.02 -1.71 -2.22
CA ALA A 81 2.58 -1.43 -2.23
C ALA A 81 2.14 -0.56 -3.42
N GLY A 82 3.02 0.29 -3.94
CA GLY A 82 2.76 1.23 -5.01
C GLY A 82 1.46 2.00 -4.76
N SER A 83 0.61 2.08 -5.78
CA SER A 83 -0.73 2.66 -5.67
C SER A 83 -1.83 1.64 -5.29
N ASP A 84 -1.53 0.64 -4.44
CA ASP A 84 -2.55 -0.23 -3.86
C ASP A 84 -3.55 0.56 -2.99
N THR A 85 -4.79 0.09 -2.96
CA THR A 85 -5.94 0.69 -2.29
C THR A 85 -6.54 -0.23 -1.23
N LEU A 86 -5.94 -1.40 -0.98
CA LEU A 86 -6.48 -2.43 -0.10
C LEU A 86 -6.80 -1.88 1.30
N TYR A 87 -5.93 -1.06 1.88
CA TYR A 87 -6.19 -0.45 3.20
C TYR A 87 -7.51 0.32 3.23
N PHE A 88 -7.77 1.16 2.23
CA PHE A 88 -9.02 1.94 2.18
C PHE A 88 -10.24 1.02 2.06
N GLN A 89 -10.15 -0.04 1.26
CA GLN A 89 -11.20 -1.04 1.15
C GLN A 89 -11.45 -1.80 2.47
N LEU A 90 -10.39 -2.12 3.21
CA LEU A 90 -10.48 -2.77 4.52
C LEU A 90 -11.16 -1.85 5.54
N ARG A 91 -10.74 -0.58 5.58
CA ARG A 91 -11.32 0.46 6.43
C ARG A 91 -12.82 0.61 6.19
N ASP A 92 -13.23 0.75 4.94
CA ASP A 92 -14.65 0.93 4.59
C ASP A 92 -15.48 -0.32 4.91
N SER A 93 -14.86 -1.50 4.91
CA SER A 93 -15.51 -2.75 5.30
C SER A 93 -15.56 -2.99 6.81
N GLY A 94 -14.95 -2.12 7.63
CA GLY A 94 -14.83 -2.29 9.08
C GLY A 94 -13.94 -3.46 9.51
N THR A 95 -13.22 -4.09 8.58
CA THR A 95 -12.34 -5.25 8.84
C THR A 95 -10.87 -4.80 8.75
N VAL A 96 -10.42 -4.04 9.75
CA VAL A 96 -9.05 -3.50 9.79
C VAL A 96 -8.15 -4.31 10.74
N PRO A 97 -6.87 -4.51 10.39
CA PRO A 97 -5.89 -5.03 11.34
C PRO A 97 -5.53 -3.97 12.38
N ARG A 98 -4.90 -4.39 13.48
CA ARG A 98 -4.29 -3.48 14.46
C ARG A 98 -3.27 -2.53 13.82
N LYS A 99 -2.59 -2.96 12.76
CA LYS A 99 -1.67 -2.11 11.99
C LYS A 99 -1.58 -2.59 10.54
N PHE A 100 -1.62 -1.66 9.61
CA PHE A 100 -1.34 -1.86 8.20
C PHE A 100 -0.10 -1.05 7.84
N VAL A 101 0.88 -1.65 7.20
CA VAL A 101 2.13 -0.98 6.82
C VAL A 101 2.31 -1.17 5.33
N GLU A 102 2.56 -0.09 4.61
CA GLU A 102 2.95 -0.13 3.21
C GLU A 102 4.39 0.32 3.10
N VAL A 103 5.19 -0.45 2.38
CA VAL A 103 6.60 -0.15 2.15
C VAL A 103 6.81 -0.02 0.65
N ASP A 104 7.43 1.06 0.20
CA ASP A 104 7.77 1.25 -1.21
C ASP A 104 8.97 2.19 -1.36
N LEU A 105 9.44 2.36 -2.59
CA LEU A 105 10.42 3.37 -2.93
C LEU A 105 9.92 4.77 -2.59
N GLU A 106 10.84 5.62 -2.17
CA GLU A 106 10.55 6.96 -1.68
C GLU A 106 9.64 7.77 -2.62
N HIS A 107 9.93 7.74 -3.93
CA HIS A 107 9.12 8.48 -4.91
C HIS A 107 7.67 7.98 -5.00
N ASN A 108 7.42 6.68 -4.84
CA ASN A 108 6.08 6.09 -4.90
C ASN A 108 5.29 6.46 -3.65
N VAL A 109 5.94 6.39 -2.49
CA VAL A 109 5.36 6.81 -1.21
C VAL A 109 4.98 8.30 -1.26
N HIS A 110 5.88 9.18 -1.72
CA HIS A 110 5.58 10.61 -1.84
C HIS A 110 4.41 10.90 -2.78
N ARG A 111 4.36 10.23 -3.94
CA ARG A 111 3.25 10.37 -4.90
C ARG A 111 1.93 9.93 -4.27
N LYS A 112 1.92 8.80 -3.56
CA LYS A 112 0.75 8.27 -2.86
C LYS A 112 0.26 9.22 -1.75
N ILE A 113 1.15 9.70 -0.88
CA ILE A 113 0.82 10.68 0.17
C ILE A 113 0.21 11.94 -0.43
N SER A 114 0.80 12.44 -1.53
CA SER A 114 0.30 13.64 -2.21
C SER A 114 -1.14 13.48 -2.71
N ILE A 115 -1.47 12.31 -3.27
CA ILE A 115 -2.83 11.98 -3.73
C ILE A 115 -3.80 11.84 -2.55
N ILE A 116 -3.38 11.14 -1.48
CA ILE A 116 -4.18 10.94 -0.27
C ILE A 116 -4.54 12.28 0.38
N ARG A 117 -3.57 13.18 0.54
CA ARG A 117 -3.76 14.53 1.10
C ARG A 117 -4.68 15.36 0.23
N ARG A 118 -4.40 15.42 -1.09
CA ARG A 118 -5.16 16.23 -2.05
C ARG A 118 -6.65 15.89 -2.05
N HIS A 119 -6.99 14.61 -1.96
CA HIS A 119 -8.37 14.13 -2.02
C HIS A 119 -8.95 13.80 -0.64
N LYS A 120 -8.22 14.12 0.45
CA LYS A 120 -8.62 13.86 1.83
C LYS A 120 -9.10 12.42 2.06
N LEU A 121 -8.43 11.44 1.46
CA LEU A 121 -8.87 10.03 1.48
C LEU A 121 -8.89 9.42 2.89
N LEU A 122 -8.16 10.03 3.82
CA LEU A 122 -8.11 9.66 5.24
C LEU A 122 -8.79 10.70 6.17
N GLY A 123 -9.54 11.65 5.63
CA GLY A 123 -10.13 12.77 6.39
C GLY A 123 -9.19 13.98 6.51
N ASP A 124 -9.58 14.97 7.32
CA ASP A 124 -8.77 16.16 7.62
C ASP A 124 -7.59 15.77 8.52
N ILE A 125 -6.48 15.43 7.89
CA ILE A 125 -5.19 15.25 8.55
C ILE A 125 -4.66 16.67 8.86
N GLY A 126 -4.45 16.99 10.14
CA GLY A 126 -3.97 18.30 10.58
C GLY A 126 -2.74 18.77 9.77
N GLN A 127 -2.81 19.98 9.22
CA GLN A 127 -1.71 20.63 8.53
C GLN A 127 -0.59 20.92 9.55
N ARG A 128 0.55 20.26 9.44
CA ARG A 128 1.81 20.82 9.93
C ARG A 128 2.86 20.71 8.83
N SER A 129 3.35 21.87 8.43
CA SER A 129 4.23 22.08 7.31
C SER A 129 5.69 21.77 7.66
N ASP A 130 6.45 21.37 6.63
CA ASP A 130 7.88 21.65 6.44
C ASP A 130 8.97 20.59 6.69
N GLU A 131 8.68 19.30 6.84
CA GLU A 131 9.74 18.25 6.77
C GLU A 131 9.30 16.98 6.01
N VAL A 132 9.44 17.02 4.68
CA VAL A 132 9.10 15.94 3.74
C VAL A 132 9.74 14.58 4.08
N MET A 133 10.85 14.55 4.83
CA MET A 133 11.58 13.33 5.17
C MET A 133 11.10 12.66 6.48
N GLN A 134 10.59 13.42 7.46
CA GLN A 134 10.15 12.86 8.76
C GLN A 134 8.71 12.32 8.73
N ASP A 135 7.84 12.90 7.89
CA ASP A 135 6.44 12.48 7.74
C ASP A 135 6.31 11.06 7.17
N CYS A 136 7.21 10.68 6.26
CA CYS A 136 7.23 9.35 5.67
C CYS A 136 7.64 8.25 6.68
N LEU A 137 8.17 8.62 7.86
CA LEU A 137 8.51 7.68 8.93
C LEU A 137 7.44 7.59 10.03
N ARG A 138 6.43 8.47 9.99
CA ARG A 138 5.35 8.57 10.98
C ARG A 138 4.08 9.14 10.37
N TYR A 139 3.54 8.49 9.35
CA TYR A 139 2.11 8.66 9.09
C TYR A 139 1.31 7.97 10.19
N SER A 140 0.82 8.84 11.08
CA SER A 140 -0.20 8.70 12.12
C SER A 140 0.23 8.45 13.58
N GLN A 141 -0.25 9.33 14.46
CA GLN A 141 -0.53 9.02 15.87
C GLN A 141 -2.01 8.64 16.11
N ASP A 142 -2.86 8.59 15.07
CA ASP A 142 -4.31 8.33 15.18
C ASP A 142 -4.90 7.47 14.05
N GLY A 143 -4.11 6.63 13.35
CA GLY A 143 -4.59 5.98 12.13
C GLY A 143 -3.78 4.74 11.78
N ASP A 144 -4.48 3.63 11.59
CA ASP A 144 -3.94 2.28 11.52
C ASP A 144 -3.07 1.97 10.28
N VAL A 145 -2.62 2.97 9.51
CA VAL A 145 -1.77 2.79 8.31
C VAL A 145 -0.46 3.59 8.37
N ASN A 146 0.66 2.89 8.18
CA ASN A 146 1.99 3.48 8.07
C ASN A 146 2.53 3.32 6.65
N LEU A 147 2.87 4.42 5.97
CA LEU A 147 3.58 4.37 4.67
C LEU A 147 5.06 4.60 4.93
N LEU A 148 5.94 3.70 4.51
CA LEU A 148 7.38 3.74 4.81
C LEU A 148 8.22 3.75 3.51
N PRO A 149 9.01 4.81 3.26
CA PRO A 149 9.90 4.88 2.12
C PRO A 149 11.15 4.05 2.39
N VAL A 150 11.63 3.34 1.37
CA VAL A 150 12.92 2.63 1.42
C VAL A 150 13.75 2.97 0.18
N GLY A 151 15.08 2.97 0.32
CA GLY A 151 15.99 3.17 -0.80
C GLY A 151 15.98 1.98 -1.76
N ARG A 152 15.99 0.75 -1.21
CA ARG A 152 15.84 -0.50 -1.96
C ARG A 152 15.10 -1.52 -1.12
N LEU A 153 14.17 -2.25 -1.74
CA LEU A 153 13.37 -3.27 -1.05
C LEU A 153 14.20 -4.52 -0.67
N THR A 154 15.42 -4.67 -1.18
CA THR A 154 16.35 -5.73 -0.75
C THR A 154 17.14 -5.37 0.51
N ASP A 155 17.12 -4.11 0.92
CA ASP A 155 17.91 -3.60 2.03
C ASP A 155 17.01 -3.43 3.28
N LEU A 156 15.94 -4.24 3.35
CA LEU A 156 14.92 -4.18 4.40
C LEU A 156 15.45 -4.49 5.80
N ASP A 157 16.64 -5.10 5.90
CA ASP A 157 17.38 -5.27 7.16
C ASP A 157 17.69 -3.92 7.83
N TYR A 158 17.60 -2.81 7.09
CA TYR A 158 18.00 -1.47 7.51
C TYR A 158 16.84 -0.46 7.63
N VAL A 159 15.59 -0.91 7.80
CA VAL A 159 14.48 0.02 8.10
C VAL A 159 14.38 0.24 9.62
N ASP A 160 15.39 0.92 10.18
CA ASP A 160 15.38 1.69 11.44
C ASP A 160 14.56 1.07 12.61
N GLY A 161 14.66 -0.25 12.84
CA GLY A 161 13.95 -0.95 13.90
C GLY A 161 12.40 -0.87 13.84
N LYS A 162 11.83 -0.38 12.72
CA LYS A 162 10.37 -0.17 12.55
C LYS A 162 9.70 -1.23 11.68
N VAL A 163 10.47 -1.86 10.79
CA VAL A 163 10.04 -3.03 10.00
C VAL A 163 10.93 -4.20 10.40
N LEU A 164 10.78 -4.64 11.64
CA LEU A 164 11.32 -5.92 12.06
C LEU A 164 10.48 -7.02 11.40
N LEU A 165 10.82 -7.37 10.16
CA LEU A 165 10.33 -8.60 9.53
C LEU A 165 10.87 -9.84 10.25
N PHE A 166 11.96 -9.69 11.01
CA PHE A 166 12.43 -10.66 11.99
C PHE A 166 13.08 -9.91 13.15
N ASP A 167 12.36 -9.69 14.26
CA ASP A 167 13.04 -9.53 15.55
C ASP A 167 12.73 -10.71 16.43
N THR A 168 13.80 -11.39 16.78
CA THR A 168 13.87 -12.41 17.80
C THR A 168 13.49 -11.84 19.16
N CYS A 169 12.56 -12.51 19.84
CA CYS A 169 12.34 -12.49 21.28
C CYS A 169 11.77 -11.20 21.91
N THR A 170 10.50 -11.26 22.32
CA THR A 170 10.04 -11.02 23.71
C THR A 170 8.52 -11.30 23.83
N ASN A 171 8.18 -12.49 24.32
CA ASN A 171 6.95 -12.86 25.05
C ASN A 171 5.56 -12.39 24.58
N ASN A 172 5.35 -12.05 23.32
CA ASN A 172 4.00 -11.94 22.75
C ASN A 172 4.04 -12.30 21.27
N VAL A 173 3.32 -13.34 20.86
CA VAL A 173 3.30 -13.83 19.47
C VAL A 173 2.66 -12.76 18.59
N ARG A 174 3.48 -11.86 18.03
CA ARG A 174 3.03 -10.88 17.04
C ARG A 174 2.84 -11.60 15.71
N ARG A 175 1.61 -11.61 15.21
CA ARG A 175 1.24 -12.26 13.95
C ARG A 175 1.39 -11.25 12.80
N TYR A 176 2.29 -11.56 11.87
CA TYR A 176 2.56 -10.74 10.69
C TYR A 176 2.09 -11.46 9.42
N PHE A 177 1.56 -10.69 8.48
CA PHE A 177 1.33 -11.14 7.10
C PHE A 177 1.97 -10.14 6.15
N ALA A 178 2.96 -10.60 5.37
CA ALA A 178 3.64 -9.78 4.37
C ALA A 178 3.33 -10.27 2.95
N PHE A 179 3.07 -9.35 2.03
CA PHE A 179 2.78 -9.67 0.62
C PHE A 179 3.25 -8.57 -0.33
N CYS A 180 3.30 -8.89 -1.63
CA CYS A 180 3.66 -8.00 -2.74
C CYS A 180 2.67 -8.19 -3.89
#